data_AF-A0A7G8FWL3-F1
#
_entry.id   AF-A0A7G8FWL3-F1
#
_cell.length_a   1.000
_cell.length_b   1.000
_cell.length_c   1.000
_cell.angle_alpha   90.00
_cell.angle_beta   90.00
_cell.angle_gamma   90.00
#
_symmetry.space_group_name_H-M   'P 1'
#
loop_
_entity.id
_entity.type
_entity.pdbx_description
1 polymer ?
#
loop_
_entity_poly.entity_id
_entity_poly.type
_entity_poly.pdbx_seq_one_letter_code
_entity_poly.pdbx_strand_id
1 'polypeptide(L)'
;MDQRTSNIEALMSQQLSQEKVNAFRLRQRDTGWGYAWAHLVPFVGLYYAVTRRTITPLLVDVLGSTAIMIVFLIPAAAIEDEQASVMFSILGNLTAIAATPFLVKNGIDRARKAAHKSLLDAGY
;
A
#
# COMPACT_ATOMS: atom_id res chain seq x y z
N MET A 1 -14.20 7.02 -38.29
CA MET A 1 -14.43 7.58 -36.94
C MET A 1 -15.31 8.79 -37.10
N ASP A 2 -16.45 8.85 -36.41
CA ASP A 2 -17.30 10.04 -36.45
C ASP A 2 -16.75 11.12 -35.49
N GLN A 3 -17.16 12.36 -35.67
CA GLN A 3 -16.65 13.48 -34.89
C GLN A 3 -17.06 13.44 -33.41
N ARG A 4 -18.11 12.69 -33.04
CA ARG A 4 -18.48 12.47 -31.63
C ARG A 4 -17.50 11.53 -30.95
N THR A 5 -17.14 10.43 -31.60
CA THR A 5 -16.19 9.45 -31.06
C THR A 5 -14.82 10.05 -30.81
N SER A 6 -14.30 10.87 -31.72
CA SER A 6 -13.02 11.58 -31.52
C SER A 6 -13.07 12.59 -30.35
N ASN A 7 -14.20 13.29 -30.19
CA ASN A 7 -14.36 14.25 -29.09
C ASN A 7 -14.44 13.55 -27.72
N ILE A 8 -15.08 12.38 -27.65
CA ILE A 8 -15.14 11.57 -26.42
C ILE A 8 -13.75 11.08 -26.03
N GLU A 9 -12.95 10.58 -26.98
CA GLU A 9 -11.58 10.13 -26.72
C GLU A 9 -10.68 11.27 -26.21
N ALA A 10 -10.80 12.46 -26.81
CA ALA A 10 -10.07 13.64 -26.36
C ALA A 10 -10.46 14.04 -24.91
N LEU A 11 -11.75 14.03 -24.58
CA LEU A 11 -12.23 14.31 -23.22
C LEU A 11 -11.75 13.27 -22.21
N MET A 12 -11.82 11.98 -22.56
CA MET A 12 -11.35 10.88 -21.70
C MET A 12 -9.84 10.95 -21.45
N SER A 13 -9.04 11.24 -22.48
CA SER A 13 -7.58 11.39 -22.33
C SER A 13 -7.22 12.60 -21.46
N GLN A 14 -7.93 13.72 -21.61
CA GLN A 14 -7.75 14.90 -20.78
C GLN A 14 -8.13 14.63 -19.31
N GLN A 15 -9.24 13.93 -19.07
CA GLN A 15 -9.65 13.52 -17.72
C GLN A 15 -8.61 12.59 -17.10
N LEU A 16 -8.15 11.56 -17.83
CA LEU A 16 -7.15 10.61 -17.35
C LEU A 16 -5.82 11.31 -16.98
N SER A 17 -5.41 12.31 -17.77
CA SER A 17 -4.27 13.16 -17.45
C SER A 17 -4.46 13.90 -16.12
N GLN A 18 -5.60 14.57 -15.94
CA GLN A 18 -5.90 15.30 -14.70
C GLN A 18 -5.93 14.37 -13.48
N GLU A 19 -6.46 13.15 -13.62
CA GLU A 19 -6.45 12.16 -12.56
C GLU A 19 -5.03 11.73 -12.16
N LYS A 20 -4.15 11.51 -13.14
CA LYS A 20 -2.73 11.18 -12.89
C LYS A 20 -2.01 12.32 -12.16
N VAL A 21 -2.23 13.57 -12.57
CA VAL A 21 -1.66 14.76 -11.92
C VAL A 21 -2.16 14.88 -10.48
N ASN A 22 -3.46 14.71 -10.25
CA ASN A 22 -4.03 14.76 -8.91
C ASN A 22 -3.52 13.63 -8.01
N ALA A 23 -3.47 12.40 -8.52
CA ALA A 23 -2.95 11.25 -7.78
C ALA A 23 -1.47 11.45 -7.40
N PHE A 24 -0.66 11.98 -8.30
CA PHE A 24 0.73 12.35 -8.01
C PHE A 24 0.82 13.41 -6.91
N ARG A 25 0.08 14.52 -7.04
CA ARG A 25 0.09 15.61 -6.05
C ARG A 25 -0.30 15.14 -4.65
N LEU A 26 -1.31 14.28 -4.54
CA LEU A 26 -1.75 13.72 -3.27
C LEU A 26 -0.65 12.86 -2.63
N ARG A 27 -0.02 11.97 -3.40
CA ARG A 27 1.00 11.04 -2.90
C ARG A 27 2.33 11.72 -2.57
N GLN A 28 2.69 12.82 -3.24
CA GLN A 28 3.94 13.52 -2.93
C GLN A 28 3.93 14.23 -1.57
N ARG A 29 2.75 14.44 -0.97
CA ARG A 29 2.64 14.96 0.41
C ARG A 29 3.04 13.92 1.45
N ASP A 30 3.07 12.64 1.08
CA ASP A 30 3.33 11.53 1.99
C ASP A 30 4.84 11.16 2.00
N THR A 31 5.71 12.15 2.25
CA THR A 31 7.17 11.95 2.31
C THR A 31 7.66 11.43 3.65
N GLY A 32 6.96 11.80 4.73
CA GLY A 32 7.29 11.42 6.10
C GLY A 32 6.78 10.04 6.51
N TRP A 33 6.85 9.77 7.81
CA TRP A 33 6.44 8.50 8.43
C TRP A 33 5.02 8.53 9.02
N GLY A 34 4.35 9.69 9.04
CA GLY A 34 3.06 9.86 9.72
C GLY A 34 2.00 8.86 9.25
N TYR A 35 1.79 8.74 7.95
CA TYR A 35 0.85 7.73 7.42
C TYR A 35 1.34 6.30 7.63
N ALA A 36 2.64 6.05 7.63
CA ALA A 36 3.17 4.72 7.90
C ALA A 36 2.81 4.24 9.31
N TRP A 37 2.98 5.09 10.33
CA TRP A 37 2.55 4.81 11.70
C TRP A 37 1.02 4.77 11.84
N ALA A 38 0.30 5.62 11.12
CA ALA A 38 -1.16 5.65 11.20
C ALA A 38 -1.81 4.33 10.75
N HIS A 39 -1.14 3.51 9.93
CA HIS A 39 -1.67 2.19 9.53
C HIS A 39 -1.73 1.16 10.66
N LEU A 40 -1.11 1.44 11.82
CA LEU A 40 -1.35 0.65 13.04
C LEU A 40 -2.79 0.82 13.55
N VAL A 41 -3.45 1.93 13.21
CA VAL A 41 -4.86 2.15 13.54
C VAL A 41 -5.72 1.42 12.50
N PRO A 42 -6.70 0.62 12.95
CA PRO A 42 -7.61 -0.08 12.04
C PRO A 42 -8.23 0.85 10.99
N PHE A 43 -8.47 0.31 9.79
CA PHE A 43 -9.09 0.98 8.64
C PHE A 43 -8.32 2.15 8.02
N VAL A 44 -7.21 2.61 8.61
CA VAL A 44 -6.40 3.68 8.01
C VAL A 44 -5.87 3.28 6.63
N GLY A 45 -5.51 2.01 6.43
CA GLY A 45 -5.11 1.51 5.11
C GLY A 45 -6.20 1.65 4.03
N LEU A 46 -7.47 1.42 4.39
CA LEU A 46 -8.60 1.62 3.47
C LEU A 46 -8.84 3.11 3.19
N TYR A 47 -8.82 3.93 4.25
CA TYR A 47 -8.92 5.38 4.13
C TYR A 47 -7.81 5.95 3.23
N TYR A 48 -6.57 5.48 3.42
CA TYR A 48 -5.44 5.85 2.60
C TYR A 48 -5.65 5.41 1.15
N ALA A 49 -6.11 4.18 0.92
CA ALA A 49 -6.33 3.65 -0.42
C ALA A 49 -7.33 4.49 -1.23
N VAL A 50 -8.42 4.91 -0.59
CA VAL A 50 -9.43 5.78 -1.20
C VAL A 50 -8.87 7.18 -1.43
N THR A 51 -8.30 7.82 -0.40
CA THR A 51 -7.88 9.23 -0.48
C THR A 51 -6.64 9.46 -1.34
N ARG A 52 -5.72 8.50 -1.43
CA ARG A 52 -4.50 8.57 -2.27
C ARG A 52 -4.63 7.83 -3.59
N ARG A 53 -5.81 7.25 -3.85
CA ARG A 53 -6.14 6.46 -5.04
C ARG A 53 -5.08 5.39 -5.31
N THR A 54 -4.63 4.69 -4.28
CA THR A 54 -3.61 3.64 -4.39
C THR A 54 -3.72 2.62 -3.26
N ILE A 55 -3.89 1.35 -3.61
CA ILE A 55 -3.91 0.25 -2.65
C ILE A 55 -2.51 -0.28 -2.31
N THR A 56 -1.46 0.25 -2.95
CA THR A 56 -0.09 -0.30 -2.85
C THR A 56 0.41 -0.41 -1.40
N PRO A 57 0.26 0.59 -0.52
CA PRO A 57 0.72 0.44 0.87
C PRO A 57 -0.01 -0.66 1.63
N LEU A 58 -1.34 -0.75 1.44
CA LEU A 58 -2.15 -1.81 2.04
C LEU A 58 -1.72 -3.20 1.56
N LEU A 59 -1.45 -3.37 0.26
CA LEU A 59 -0.98 -4.65 -0.28
C LEU A 59 0.39 -5.04 0.25
N VAL A 60 1.34 -4.10 0.33
CA VAL A 60 2.68 -4.39 0.86
C VAL A 60 2.60 -4.79 2.33
N ASP A 61 1.76 -4.12 3.12
CA ASP A 61 1.54 -4.45 4.52
C ASP A 61 0.88 -5.82 4.70
N VAL A 62 -0.21 -6.09 3.99
CA VAL A 62 -0.92 -7.39 4.06
C VAL A 62 0.00 -8.54 3.66
N LEU A 63 0.70 -8.41 2.53
CA LEU A 63 1.59 -9.46 2.03
C LEU A 63 2.81 -9.65 2.94
N GLY A 64 3.41 -8.56 3.41
CA GLY A 64 4.57 -8.60 4.31
C GLY A 64 4.21 -9.19 5.68
N SER A 65 3.12 -8.73 6.28
CA SER A 65 2.62 -9.25 7.56
C SER A 65 2.20 -10.72 7.44
N THR A 66 1.59 -11.13 6.33
CA THR A 66 1.29 -12.56 6.07
C THR A 66 2.57 -13.39 5.98
N ALA A 67 3.59 -12.90 5.28
CA ALA A 67 4.89 -13.59 5.18
C ALA A 67 5.56 -13.75 6.55
N ILE A 68 5.52 -12.70 7.39
CA ILE A 68 5.99 -12.77 8.78
C ILE A 68 5.21 -13.84 9.54
N MET A 69 3.89 -13.82 9.48
CA MET A 69 3.06 -14.80 10.19
C MET A 69 3.36 -16.23 9.75
N ILE A 70 3.59 -16.50 8.46
CA ILE A 70 3.98 -17.83 7.98
C ILE A 70 5.31 -18.29 8.62
N VAL A 71 6.29 -17.40 8.74
CA VAL A 71 7.60 -17.70 9.37
C VAL A 71 7.44 -18.09 10.84
N PHE A 72 6.46 -17.53 11.56
CA PHE A 72 6.21 -17.88 12.95
C PHE A 72 5.23 -19.05 13.12
N LEU A 73 4.21 -19.18 12.26
CA LEU A 73 3.17 -20.18 12.40
C LEU A 73 3.68 -21.60 12.07
N ILE A 74 4.57 -21.74 11.07
CA ILE A 74 5.09 -23.05 10.68
C ILE A 74 5.89 -23.70 11.83
N PRO A 75 6.87 -23.02 12.47
CA PRO A 75 7.55 -23.59 13.63
C PRO A 75 6.61 -23.78 14.82
N ALA A 76 5.69 -22.83 15.08
CA ALA A 76 4.74 -22.96 16.19
C ALA A 76 3.89 -24.23 16.12
N ALA A 77 3.51 -24.65 14.92
CA ALA A 77 2.74 -25.88 14.70
C ALA A 77 3.54 -27.17 14.93
N ALA A 78 4.88 -27.09 14.95
CA ALA A 78 5.78 -28.22 15.21
C ALA A 78 6.22 -28.31 16.68
N ILE A 79 5.85 -27.33 17.51
CA ILE A 79 6.18 -27.32 18.94
C ILE A 79 5.11 -28.12 19.70
N GLU A 80 5.51 -29.17 20.40
CA GLU A 80 4.61 -29.99 21.23
C GLU A 80 4.18 -29.28 22.52
N ASP A 81 5.07 -28.44 23.08
CA ASP A 81 4.77 -27.66 24.27
C ASP A 81 3.80 -26.51 23.95
N GLU A 82 2.58 -26.61 24.48
CA GLU A 82 1.50 -25.66 24.21
C GLU A 82 1.89 -24.23 24.57
N GLN A 83 2.57 -24.04 25.72
CA GLN A 83 2.95 -22.72 26.20
C GLN A 83 3.98 -22.06 25.27
N ALA A 84 4.97 -22.82 24.82
CA ALA A 84 5.97 -22.38 23.86
C ALA A 84 5.35 -22.09 22.49
N SER A 85 4.40 -22.90 22.02
CA SER A 85 3.67 -22.67 20.76
C SER A 85 2.87 -21.36 20.80
N VAL A 86 2.17 -21.10 21.91
CA VAL A 86 1.44 -19.84 22.14
C VAL A 86 2.39 -18.65 22.20
N MET A 87 3.51 -18.76 22.92
CA MET A 87 4.53 -17.70 22.99
C MET A 87 5.08 -17.35 21.61
N PHE A 88 5.34 -18.36 20.77
CA PHE A 88 5.84 -18.17 19.42
C PHE A 88 4.81 -17.47 18.51
N SER A 89 3.54 -17.81 18.68
CA SER A 89 2.43 -17.15 17.98
C SER A 89 2.26 -15.68 18.40
N ILE A 90 2.39 -15.37 19.69
CA ILE A 90 2.38 -13.99 20.21
C ILE A 90 3.56 -13.21 19.62
N LEU A 91 4.76 -13.79 19.59
CA LEU A 91 5.95 -13.17 19.03
C LEU A 91 5.77 -12.84 17.54
N GLY A 92 5.15 -13.74 16.77
CA GLY A 92 4.83 -13.49 15.37
C GLY A 92 3.89 -12.29 15.18
N ASN A 93 2.82 -12.21 15.98
CA ASN A 93 1.89 -11.08 15.93
C ASN A 93 2.57 -9.75 16.30
N LEU A 94 3.37 -9.71 17.37
CA LEU A 94 4.11 -8.51 17.76
C LEU A 94 5.13 -8.09 16.71
N THR A 95 5.78 -9.06 16.07
CA THR A 95 6.72 -8.80 14.97
C THR A 95 6.00 -8.20 13.76
N ALA A 96 4.83 -8.73 13.39
CA ALA A 96 4.02 -8.18 12.31
C ALA A 96 3.59 -6.74 12.61
N ILE A 97 3.08 -6.46 13.82
CA ILE A 97 2.69 -5.11 14.26
C ILE A 97 3.89 -4.16 14.20
N ALA A 98 5.05 -4.56 14.71
CA ALA A 98 6.26 -3.74 14.69
C ALA A 98 6.78 -3.49 13.27
N ALA A 99 6.56 -4.43 12.35
CA ALA A 99 6.98 -4.31 10.95
C ALA A 99 6.05 -3.41 10.11
N THR A 100 4.77 -3.26 10.49
CA THR A 100 3.76 -2.50 9.72
C THR A 100 4.25 -1.13 9.26
N PRO A 101 4.82 -0.23 10.10
CA PRO A 101 5.27 1.09 9.63
C PRO A 101 6.35 0.98 8.54
N PHE A 102 7.23 -0.01 8.59
CA PHE A 102 8.28 -0.20 7.58
C PHE A 102 7.71 -0.74 6.28
N LEU A 103 6.82 -1.74 6.35
CA LEU A 103 6.13 -2.30 5.19
C LEU A 103 5.28 -1.25 4.48
N VAL A 104 4.48 -0.51 5.24
CA VAL A 104 3.64 0.56 4.71
C VAL A 104 4.49 1.67 4.12
N LYS A 105 5.56 2.11 4.80
CA LYS A 105 6.46 3.13 4.24
C LYS A 105 7.05 2.70 2.90
N ASN A 106 7.47 1.45 2.79
CA ASN A 106 7.95 0.88 1.54
C ASN A 106 6.87 0.94 0.44
N GLY A 107 5.64 0.58 0.76
CA GLY A 107 4.52 0.67 -0.17
C GLY A 107 4.16 2.11 -0.57
N ILE A 108 4.23 3.07 0.36
CA ILE A 108 4.05 4.51 0.08
C ILE A 108 5.10 4.99 -0.92
N ASP A 109 6.37 4.66 -0.70
CA ASP A 109 7.45 5.08 -1.59
C ASP A 109 7.34 4.44 -2.98
N ARG A 110 6.92 3.18 -3.06
CA ARG A 110 6.60 2.53 -4.34
C ARG A 110 5.46 3.26 -5.07
N ALA A 111 4.38 3.58 -4.35
CA ALA A 111 3.23 4.28 -4.93
C ALA A 111 3.60 5.68 -5.44
N ARG A 112 4.49 6.39 -4.73
CA ARG A 112 5.03 7.70 -5.13
C ARG A 112 5.90 7.60 -6.38
N LYS A 113 6.84 6.65 -6.42
CA LYS A 113 7.70 6.40 -7.59
C LYS A 113 6.86 6.01 -8.81
N ALA A 114 5.86 5.15 -8.64
CA ALA A 114 4.96 4.75 -9.71
C ALA A 114 4.12 5.93 -10.24
N ALA A 115 3.63 6.80 -9.36
CA ALA A 115 2.92 8.02 -9.77
C ALA A 115 3.82 8.95 -10.58
N HIS A 116 5.07 9.13 -10.13
CA HIS A 116 6.03 9.97 -10.82
C HIS A 116 6.34 9.44 -12.22
N LYS A 117 6.65 8.14 -12.33
CA LYS A 117 6.87 7.49 -13.62
C LYS A 117 5.66 7.63 -14.55
N SER A 118 4.45 7.43 -14.03
CA SER A 118 3.22 7.54 -14.81
C SER A 118 2.95 8.94 -15.37
N LEU A 119 3.45 10.00 -14.71
CA LEU A 119 3.40 11.36 -15.24
C LEU A 119 4.42 11.59 -16.35
N LEU A 120 5.66 11.16 -16.14
CA LEU A 120 6.71 11.26 -17.16
C LEU A 120 6.32 10.52 -18.44
N ASP A 121 5.77 9.30 -18.31
CA ASP A 121 5.26 8.50 -19.43
C ASP A 121 4.07 9.19 -20.16
N ALA A 122 3.39 10.12 -19.50
CA ALA A 122 2.30 10.91 -20.07
C ALA A 122 2.77 12.24 -20.70
N GLY A 123 4.08 12.52 -20.72
CA GLY A 123 4.66 13.71 -21.35
C GLY A 123 4.65 14.96 -20.46
N TYR A 124 4.55 14.80 -19.13
CA TYR A 124 4.68 15.88 -18.15
C TYR A 124 6.07 15.97 -17.53
#